data_AF-A0AAW1L336-F1
#
_entry.id   AF-A0AAW1L336-F1
#
_cell.length_a   1.000
_cell.length_b   1.000
_cell.length_c   1.000
_cell.angle_alpha   90.00
_cell.angle_beta   90.00
_cell.angle_gamma   90.00
#
_symmetry.space_group_name_H-M   'P 1'
#
loop_
_entity.id
_entity.type
_entity.pdbx_description
1 polymer ?
#
loop_
_entity_poly.entity_id
_entity_poly.type
_entity_poly.pdbx_seq_one_letter_code
_entity_poly.pdbx_strand_id
1 'polypeptide(L)'
;MFVERYVIFGVIVFFVSVKEGQSLSCFNCNSYDEKDCLLDVIPEKFKTECPDSTYTICRKIKQVIDFEVNGLKPNTRIIRMCGKQQEDQNNKKTRTSATNAQDSVDAK
;
A
#
# COMPACT_ATOMS: atom_id res chain seq x y z
N MET A 1 28.81 35.19 27.63
CA MET A 1 28.00 34.16 28.34
C MET A 1 26.54 34.09 27.85
N PHE A 2 25.80 35.19 27.68
CA PHE A 2 24.40 35.15 27.22
C PHE A 2 24.23 34.68 25.76
N VAL A 3 25.07 35.17 24.84
CA VAL A 3 24.98 34.84 23.40
C VAL A 3 25.21 33.35 23.15
N GLU A 4 26.22 32.73 23.76
CA GLU A 4 26.48 31.29 23.62
C GLU A 4 25.32 30.43 24.10
N ARG A 5 24.66 30.83 25.19
CA ARG A 5 23.46 30.14 25.68
C ARG A 5 22.32 30.24 24.68
N TYR A 6 22.06 31.40 24.10
CA TYR A 6 21.03 31.57 23.07
C TYR A 6 21.30 30.74 21.80
N VAL A 7 22.55 30.66 21.36
CA VAL A 7 22.94 29.83 20.22
C VAL A 7 22.70 28.35 20.51
N ILE A 8 23.09 27.87 21.69
CA ILE A 8 22.86 26.47 22.10
C ILE A 8 21.36 26.17 22.16
N PHE A 9 20.55 27.03 22.78
CA PHE A 9 19.10 26.87 22.81
C PHE A 9 18.49 26.86 21.40
N GLY A 10 18.94 27.74 20.50
CA GLY A 10 18.48 27.78 19.11
C GLY A 10 18.77 26.50 18.34
N VAL A 11 19.98 25.94 18.52
CA VAL A 11 20.37 24.67 17.89
C VAL A 11 19.54 23.51 18.43
N ILE A 12 19.32 23.44 19.74
CA ILE A 12 18.48 22.40 20.36
C ILE A 12 17.04 22.46 19.81
N VAL A 13 16.45 23.65 19.75
CA VAL A 13 15.09 23.85 19.20
C VAL A 13 15.00 23.45 17.73
N PHE A 14 16.03 23.77 16.94
CA PHE A 14 16.10 23.38 15.53
C PHE A 14 16.12 21.85 15.35
N PHE A 15 16.97 21.14 16.09
CA PHE A 15 17.04 19.67 16.02
C PHE A 15 15.74 19.00 16.47
N VAL A 16 15.05 19.54 17.48
CA VAL A 16 13.74 19.01 17.94
C VAL A 16 12.63 19.22 16.90
N SER A 17 12.78 20.21 16.01
CA SER A 17 11.74 20.54 15.01
C SER A 17 11.84 19.71 13.73
N VAL A 18 12.94 18.97 13.51
CA VAL A 18 13.09 18.10 12.35
C VAL A 18 12.22 16.86 12.55
N LYS A 19 11.05 16.82 11.90
CA LYS A 19 10.23 15.62 11.79
C LYS A 19 10.69 14.83 10.56
N GLU A 20 11.04 13.56 10.76
CA GLU A 20 11.26 12.63 9.65
C GLU A 20 9.97 12.50 8.84
N GLY A 21 10.05 12.70 7.52
CA GLY A 21 8.93 12.47 6.63
C GLY A 21 8.67 10.96 6.54
N GLN A 22 7.44 10.53 6.80
CA GLN A 22 7.08 9.13 6.64
C GLN A 22 6.89 8.79 5.15
N SER A 23 7.80 8.01 4.59
CA SER A 23 7.59 7.34 3.29
C SER A 23 6.87 6.01 3.55
N LEU A 24 5.71 5.83 2.91
CA LEU A 24 4.97 4.57 2.98
C LEU A 24 5.60 3.57 2.00
N SER A 25 6.01 2.41 2.50
CA SER A 25 6.47 1.30 1.65
C SER A 25 5.48 0.15 1.70
N CYS A 26 5.09 -0.37 0.54
CA CYS A 26 4.17 -1.49 0.39
C CYS A 26 4.78 -2.57 -0.49
N PHE A 27 4.25 -3.78 -0.41
CA PHE A 27 4.53 -4.79 -1.42
C PHE A 27 3.78 -4.47 -2.71
N ASN A 28 4.49 -4.45 -3.84
CA ASN A 28 3.94 -4.24 -5.17
C ASN A 28 4.17 -5.50 -6.01
N CYS A 29 3.14 -6.35 -6.12
CA CYS A 29 3.24 -7.62 -6.84
C CYS A 29 1.88 -8.11 -7.33
N ASN A 30 1.92 -8.98 -8.36
CA ASN A 30 0.75 -9.66 -8.92
C ASN A 30 1.04 -11.17 -9.02
N SER A 31 0.20 -12.00 -8.40
CA SER A 31 0.39 -13.45 -8.41
C SER A 31 0.18 -14.12 -9.76
N TYR A 32 -0.43 -13.39 -10.70
CA TYR A 32 -0.50 -13.86 -12.09
C TYR A 32 0.88 -13.91 -12.74
N ASP A 33 1.73 -12.92 -12.45
CA ASP A 33 3.07 -12.78 -13.01
C ASP A 33 4.12 -13.47 -12.14
N GLU A 34 4.07 -13.23 -10.81
CA GLU A 34 5.00 -13.80 -9.84
C GLU A 34 4.29 -14.60 -8.75
N LYS A 35 4.42 -15.92 -8.79
CA LYS A 35 3.76 -16.84 -7.85
C LYS A 35 4.15 -16.62 -6.39
N ASP A 36 5.33 -16.06 -6.13
CA ASP A 36 5.78 -15.68 -4.78
C ASP A 36 4.85 -14.64 -4.14
N CYS A 37 4.08 -13.90 -4.95
CA CYS A 37 3.03 -13.02 -4.47
C CYS A 37 1.81 -13.77 -3.87
N LEU A 38 1.77 -15.11 -3.90
CA LEU A 38 0.74 -15.90 -3.19
C LEU A 38 1.13 -16.20 -1.75
N LEU A 39 2.42 -16.08 -1.42
CA LEU A 39 2.93 -16.46 -0.11
C LEU A 39 2.35 -15.55 0.99
N ASP A 40 2.23 -16.12 2.19
CA ASP A 40 1.90 -15.35 3.38
C ASP A 40 3.08 -14.49 3.81
N VAL A 41 4.30 -15.04 3.75
CA VAL A 41 5.56 -14.32 3.93
C VAL A 41 6.05 -13.86 2.56
N ILE A 42 5.89 -12.57 2.27
CA ILE A 42 6.26 -12.00 0.98
C ILE A 42 7.76 -11.65 0.95
N PRO A 43 8.49 -12.09 -0.09
CA PRO A 43 9.89 -11.70 -0.26
C PRO A 43 10.08 -10.19 -0.32
N GLU A 44 11.12 -9.67 0.33
CA GLU A 44 11.39 -8.22 0.38
C GLU A 44 11.66 -7.59 -0.98
N LYS A 45 12.01 -8.38 -2.01
CA LYS A 45 12.18 -7.91 -3.40
C LYS A 45 10.95 -7.17 -3.94
N PHE A 46 9.77 -7.45 -3.40
CA PHE A 46 8.52 -6.80 -3.78
C PHE A 46 8.22 -5.52 -3.02
N LYS A 47 8.99 -5.19 -1.97
CA LYS A 47 8.76 -4.01 -1.14
C LYS A 47 9.27 -2.79 -1.89
N THR A 48 8.38 -1.85 -2.20
CA THR A 48 8.70 -0.63 -2.91
C THR A 48 8.13 0.58 -2.16
N GLU A 49 8.79 1.72 -2.26
CA GLU A 49 8.22 2.99 -1.80
C GLU A 49 7.01 3.36 -2.66
N CYS A 50 5.96 3.90 -2.02
CA CYS A 50 4.81 4.40 -2.74
C CYS A 50 5.19 5.68 -3.51
N PRO A 51 4.72 5.84 -4.76
CA PRO A 51 5.23 6.87 -5.66
C PRO A 51 4.79 8.30 -5.28
N ASP A 52 3.82 8.44 -4.38
CA ASP A 52 3.29 9.74 -3.96
C ASP A 52 2.80 9.69 -2.50
N SER A 53 2.89 10.83 -1.83
CA SER A 53 2.36 11.13 -0.50
C SER A 53 0.84 10.95 -0.34
N THR A 54 0.10 10.91 -1.45
CA THR A 54 -1.35 10.69 -1.42
C THR A 54 -1.74 9.25 -1.12
N TYR A 55 -0.81 8.30 -1.20
CA TYR A 55 -1.01 6.91 -0.77
C TYR A 55 -0.84 6.82 0.75
N THR A 56 -1.86 6.30 1.42
CA THR A 56 -1.92 6.27 2.89
C THR A 56 -2.01 4.87 3.47
N ILE A 57 -2.24 3.85 2.63
CA ILE A 57 -2.40 2.45 3.05
C ILE A 57 -1.78 1.49 2.04
N CYS A 58 -1.45 0.28 2.48
CA CYS A 58 -1.16 -0.85 1.59
C CYS A 58 -2.43 -1.67 1.34
N ARG A 59 -2.67 -2.08 0.10
CA ARG A 59 -3.85 -2.88 -0.28
C ARG A 59 -3.43 -4.25 -0.76
N LYS A 60 -4.16 -5.27 -0.32
CA LYS A 60 -4.16 -6.63 -0.88
C LYS A 60 -5.52 -6.89 -1.52
N ILE A 61 -5.53 -7.24 -2.79
CA ILE A 61 -6.76 -7.50 -3.56
C ILE A 61 -6.73 -8.96 -3.98
N LYS A 62 -7.72 -9.73 -3.51
CA LYS A 62 -8.00 -11.08 -4.02
C LYS A 62 -9.04 -10.98 -5.13
N GLN A 63 -8.63 -11.29 -6.35
CA GLN A 63 -9.51 -11.29 -7.51
C GLN A 63 -9.81 -12.74 -7.89
N VAL A 64 -11.07 -13.14 -7.81
CA VAL A 64 -11.55 -14.46 -8.24
C VAL A 64 -12.18 -14.31 -9.62
N ILE A 65 -11.62 -14.95 -10.65
CA ILE A 65 -12.16 -14.92 -12.01
C ILE A 65 -13.07 -16.15 -12.20
N ASP A 66 -14.37 -15.99 -11.95
CA ASP A 66 -15.36 -17.09 -11.88
C ASP A 66 -15.89 -17.57 -13.25
N PHE A 67 -15.64 -16.85 -14.35
CA PHE A 67 -16.23 -17.18 -15.65
C PHE A 67 -15.18 -17.28 -16.75
N GLU A 68 -15.32 -18.30 -17.59
CA GLU A 68 -14.52 -18.52 -18.79
C GLU A 68 -14.91 -17.47 -19.85
N VAL A 69 -14.36 -16.27 -19.72
CA VAL A 69 -14.38 -15.28 -20.79
C VAL A 69 -13.23 -15.58 -21.74
N ASN A 70 -13.54 -15.91 -22.99
CA ASN A 70 -12.57 -16.19 -24.06
C ASN A 70 -11.71 -17.47 -23.88
N GLY A 71 -12.21 -18.52 -23.22
CA GLY A 71 -11.49 -19.81 -23.11
C GLY A 71 -10.40 -19.85 -22.04
N LEU A 72 -10.38 -18.87 -21.13
CA LEU A 72 -9.43 -18.80 -20.01
C LEU A 72 -10.03 -19.46 -18.77
N LYS A 73 -9.29 -20.43 -18.20
CA LYS A 73 -9.71 -21.15 -17.00
C LYS A 73 -9.96 -20.19 -15.83
N PRO A 74 -10.95 -20.48 -14.96
CA PRO A 74 -11.17 -19.70 -13.75
C PRO A 74 -9.90 -19.68 -12.91
N ASN A 75 -9.47 -18.48 -12.52
CA ASN A 75 -8.21 -18.27 -11.79
C ASN A 75 -8.40 -17.24 -10.69
N THR A 76 -7.81 -17.51 -9.53
CA THR A 76 -7.74 -16.56 -8.43
C THR A 76 -6.35 -15.94 -8.39
N ARG A 77 -6.27 -14.62 -8.39
CA ARG A 77 -5.01 -13.88 -8.26
C ARG A 77 -5.01 -12.91 -7.08
N ILE A 78 -3.84 -12.71 -6.50
CA ILE A 78 -3.55 -11.75 -5.45
C ILE A 78 -2.75 -10.60 -6.06
N ILE A 79 -3.20 -9.38 -5.84
CA ILE A 79 -2.46 -8.17 -6.21
C ILE A 79 -2.21 -7.36 -4.95
N ARG A 80 -0.95 -7.01 -4.69
CA ARG A 80 -0.56 -6.08 -3.61
C ARG A 80 -0.08 -4.78 -4.23
N MET A 81 -0.51 -3.64 -3.69
CA MET A 81 -0.15 -2.31 -4.18
C MET A 81 -0.40 -1.22 -3.13
N CYS A 82 0.17 -0.03 -3.36
CA CYS A 82 -0.18 1.18 -2.60
C CYS A 82 -1.64 1.60 -2.87
N GLY A 83 -2.34 2.06 -1.83
CA GLY A 83 -3.71 2.54 -1.90
C GLY A 83 -3.92 3.86 -1.15
N LYS A 84 -5.00 4.55 -1.50
CA LYS A 84 -5.48 5.72 -0.73
C LYS A 84 -6.65 5.27 0.13
N GLN A 85 -6.74 5.74 1.37
CA GLN A 85 -7.95 5.54 2.15
C GLN A 85 -9.07 6.37 1.50
N GLN A 86 -10.13 5.72 1.05
CA GLN A 86 -11.36 6.42 0.65
C GLN A 86 -12.18 6.59 1.91
N GLU A 87 -12.65 7.81 2.17
CA GLU A 87 -13.73 8.01 3.15
C GLU A 87 -14.98 7.30 2.61
N ASP A 88 -15.56 6.44 3.42
CA ASP A 88 -16.67 5.55 3.07
C ASP A 88 -17.95 6.34 2.73
N GLN A 89 -18.00 6.93 1.54
CA GLN A 89 -19.24 7.34 0.88
C GLN A 89 -19.83 6.10 0.22
N ASN A 90 -20.48 5.28 1.04
CA ASN A 90 -21.24 4.10 0.64
C ASN A 90 -20.44 3.06 -0.15
N ASN A 91 -20.09 1.99 0.56
CA ASN A 91 -20.04 0.62 0.05
C ASN A 91 -20.90 0.47 -1.22
N LYS A 92 -20.25 0.22 -2.37
CA LYS A 92 -20.79 0.05 -3.75
C LYS A 92 -20.48 1.18 -4.74
N LYS A 93 -19.23 1.20 -5.24
CA LYS A 93 -18.98 1.37 -6.67
C LYS A 93 -18.11 0.24 -7.20
N THR A 94 -18.80 -0.84 -7.53
CA THR A 94 -18.36 -1.89 -8.45
C THR A 94 -17.79 -1.21 -9.70
N ARG A 95 -16.47 -1.27 -9.92
CA ARG A 95 -15.97 -1.16 -11.29
C ARG A 95 -16.32 -2.46 -11.97
N THR A 96 -17.37 -2.42 -12.77
CA THR A 96 -17.85 -3.53 -13.59
C THR A 96 -16.79 -3.87 -14.63
N SER A 97 -15.95 -4.83 -14.31
CA SER A 97 -15.60 -5.90 -15.24
C SER A 97 -15.87 -7.16 -14.44
N ALA A 98 -16.93 -7.85 -14.82
CA ALA A 98 -17.54 -8.97 -14.10
C ALA A 98 -16.49 -9.79 -13.34
N THR A 99 -16.57 -9.79 -12.01
CA THR A 99 -16.08 -10.84 -11.11
C THR A 99 -16.35 -10.45 -9.65
N ASN A 100 -16.86 -11.41 -8.90
CA ASN A 100 -17.43 -11.24 -7.58
C ASN A 100 -16.39 -10.81 -6.54
N ALA A 101 -16.84 -10.01 -5.57
CA ALA A 101 -16.07 -9.53 -4.43
C ALA A 101 -15.54 -10.67 -3.55
N GLN A 102 -14.39 -10.49 -2.91
CA GLN A 102 -14.29 -10.49 -1.43
C GLN A 102 -12.86 -10.17 -0.93
N ASP A 103 -12.81 -9.31 0.10
CA ASP A 103 -11.75 -9.10 1.09
C ASP A 103 -10.48 -8.32 0.69
N SER A 104 -10.56 -7.01 0.86
CA SER A 104 -9.41 -6.16 1.22
C SER A 104 -9.00 -6.48 2.66
N VAL A 105 -8.05 -7.40 2.83
CA VAL A 105 -7.40 -7.60 4.12
C VAL A 105 -6.33 -6.53 4.26
N ASP A 106 -6.53 -5.62 5.21
CA ASP A 106 -5.52 -4.65 5.63
C ASP A 106 -4.30 -5.43 6.14
N ALA A 107 -3.20 -5.39 5.36
CA ALA A 107 -1.94 -5.97 5.78
C ALA A 107 -1.34 -5.04 6.85
N LYS A 108 -1.49 -5.44 8.11
CA LYS A 108 -0.86 -4.79 9.26
C LYS A 108 0.63 -5.12 9.33
#